data_AF-X0XUA1-F1
#
_entry.id   AF-X0XUA1-F1
#
_cell.length_a   1.000
_cell.length_b   1.000
_cell.length_c   1.000
_cell.angle_alpha   90.00
_cell.angle_beta   90.00
_cell.angle_gamma   90.00
#
_symmetry.space_group_name_H-M   'P 1'
#
loop_
_entity.id
_entity.type
_entity.pdbx_description
1 polymer ?
#
loop_
_entity_poly.entity_id
_entity_poly.type
_entity_poly.pdbx_seq_one_letter_code
_entity_poly.pdbx_strand_id
1 'polypeptide(L)'
;TVKWYNYAKVVNLDWLLVHGNQVPSSSGNPYNGFAAKSERWHRSMPQHFDYIACGHFHQFFKVQDVWCGPALISDDDWCREVLGREGECGQLALGITEDGIKYVLPINLRDVQ
;
A
#
# COMPACT_ATOMS: atom_id res chain seq x y z
N THR A 1 -22.85 1.39 5.32
CA THR A 1 -21.48 1.91 5.59
C THR A 1 -20.56 1.37 4.53
N VAL A 2 -19.83 2.20 3.79
CA VAL A 2 -18.87 1.70 2.78
C VAL A 2 -17.74 1.00 3.53
N LYS A 3 -17.45 -0.26 3.17
CA LYS A 3 -16.35 -1.03 3.77
C LYS A 3 -15.03 -0.40 3.31
N TRP A 4 -14.26 0.17 4.25
CA TRP A 4 -13.02 0.91 3.93
C TRP A 4 -11.78 0.01 3.83
N TYR A 5 -11.92 -1.27 4.17
CA TYR A 5 -10.85 -2.27 4.15
C TYR A 5 -11.39 -3.64 3.72
N ASN A 6 -10.48 -4.55 3.37
CA ASN A 6 -10.79 -5.95 3.17
C ASN A 6 -9.69 -6.84 3.74
N TYR A 7 -9.96 -8.15 3.87
CA TYR A 7 -8.96 -9.13 4.23
C TYR A 7 -8.77 -10.12 3.09
N ALA A 8 -7.53 -10.54 2.89
CA ALA A 8 -7.20 -11.60 1.95
C ALA A 8 -6.17 -12.53 2.56
N LYS A 9 -6.33 -13.83 2.35
CA LYS A 9 -5.31 -14.81 2.68
C LYS A 9 -4.63 -15.27 1.41
N VAL A 10 -3.30 -15.18 1.37
CA VAL A 10 -2.49 -15.66 0.25
C VAL A 10 -1.45 -16.62 0.83
N VAL A 11 -1.61 -17.91 0.50
CA VAL A 11 -0.84 -19.00 1.13
C VAL A 11 -1.08 -18.97 2.66
N ASN A 12 -0.03 -18.75 3.46
CA ASN A 12 -0.07 -18.71 4.91
C ASN A 12 0.01 -17.28 5.47
N LEU A 13 -0.16 -16.27 4.61
CA LEU A 13 -0.08 -14.86 5.00
C LEU A 13 -1.44 -14.20 4.92
N ASP A 14 -1.83 -13.55 6.01
CA ASP A 14 -3.05 -12.76 6.13
C ASP A 14 -2.76 -11.29 5.79
N TRP A 15 -3.55 -10.71 4.89
CA TRP A 15 -3.37 -9.36 4.38
C TRP A 15 -4.54 -8.49 4.76
N LEU A 16 -4.24 -7.33 5.33
CA LEU A 16 -5.17 -6.21 5.43
C LEU A 16 -5.06 -5.34 4.18
N LEU A 17 -6.14 -5.27 3.41
CA LEU A 17 -6.24 -4.46 2.20
C LEU A 17 -6.91 -3.14 2.54
N VAL A 18 -6.24 -2.02 2.31
CA VAL A 18 -6.78 -0.66 2.55
C VAL A 18 -6.50 0.24 1.37
N HIS A 19 -7.32 1.27 1.15
CA HIS A 19 -6.96 2.28 0.16
C HIS A 19 -5.76 3.13 0.63
N GLY A 20 -5.76 3.57 1.89
CA GLY A 20 -4.65 4.35 2.49
C GLY A 20 -5.03 5.79 2.88
N ASN A 21 -6.20 6.29 2.44
CA ASN A 21 -6.69 7.64 2.76
C ASN A 21 -7.02 7.86 4.25
N GLN A 22 -7.00 6.81 5.06
CA GLN A 22 -7.14 6.86 6.52
C GLN A 22 -5.81 7.20 7.23
N VAL A 23 -4.70 7.24 6.49
CA VAL A 23 -3.37 7.54 7.00
C VAL A 23 -3.03 9.00 6.69
N PRO A 24 -2.86 9.85 7.70
CA PRO A 24 -2.46 11.23 7.47
C PRO A 24 -1.02 11.28 6.95
N SER A 25 -0.79 11.95 5.83
CA SER A 25 0.55 12.34 5.39
C SER A 25 0.92 13.70 5.99
N SER A 26 1.66 13.70 7.10
CA SER A 26 2.27 14.94 7.58
C SER A 26 3.35 15.39 6.59
N SER A 27 3.25 16.61 6.06
CA SER A 27 4.23 17.21 5.15
C SER A 27 4.53 16.38 3.89
N GLY A 28 3.52 15.71 3.32
CA GLY A 28 3.68 14.89 2.10
C GLY A 28 4.40 13.56 2.31
N ASN A 29 4.77 13.22 3.55
CA ASN A 29 5.45 11.96 3.87
C ASN A 29 4.52 10.97 4.60
N PRO A 30 4.15 9.85 3.97
CA PRO A 30 3.22 8.88 4.56
C PRO A 30 3.87 7.91 5.55
N TYR A 31 5.20 7.83 5.64
CA TYR A 31 5.89 6.74 6.34
C TYR A 31 5.60 6.73 7.86
N ASN A 32 5.69 7.90 8.51
CA ASN A 32 5.41 8.02 9.94
C ASN A 32 3.93 7.76 10.25
N GLY A 33 3.04 8.20 9.35
CA GLY A 33 1.61 7.95 9.45
C GLY A 33 1.30 6.46 9.42
N PHE A 34 1.92 5.72 8.50
CA PHE A 34 1.75 4.27 8.38
C PHE A 34 2.34 3.51 9.54
N ALA A 35 3.54 3.86 10.02
CA ALA A 35 4.13 3.19 11.18
C ALA A 35 3.19 3.25 12.40
N ALA A 36 2.66 4.43 12.70
CA ALA A 36 1.72 4.60 13.80
C ALA A 36 0.34 3.95 13.55
N LYS A 37 -0.15 3.97 12.30
CA LYS A 37 -1.46 3.39 11.96
C LYS A 37 -1.44 1.87 11.90
N SER A 38 -0.37 1.27 11.37
CA SER A 38 -0.18 -0.18 11.35
C SER A 38 -0.26 -0.74 12.77
N GLU A 39 0.54 -0.19 13.70
CA GLU A 39 0.51 -0.62 15.10
C GLU A 39 -0.87 -0.50 15.76
N ARG A 40 -1.62 0.56 15.45
CA ARG A 40 -2.98 0.73 15.96
C ARG A 40 -3.93 -0.30 15.39
N TRP A 41 -3.84 -0.58 14.10
CA TRP A 41 -4.70 -1.58 13.45
C TRP A 41 -4.41 -2.98 13.96
N HIS A 42 -3.14 -3.35 14.18
CA HIS A 42 -2.78 -4.61 14.84
C HIS A 42 -3.46 -4.80 16.19
N ARG A 43 -3.66 -3.72 16.95
CA ARG A 43 -4.27 -3.77 18.30
C ARG A 43 -5.79 -3.67 18.30
N SER A 44 -6.39 -3.06 17.28
CA SER A 44 -7.80 -2.68 17.29
C SER A 44 -8.67 -3.48 16.33
N MET A 45 -8.07 -4.13 15.33
CA MET A 45 -8.83 -4.88 14.34
C MET A 45 -9.24 -6.25 14.90
N PRO A 46 -10.44 -6.75 14.57
CA PRO A 46 -10.94 -8.02 15.11
C PRO A 46 -10.24 -9.25 14.51
N GLN A 47 -9.62 -9.10 13.34
CA GLN A 47 -8.90 -10.17 12.64
C GLN A 47 -7.42 -9.82 12.55
N HIS A 48 -6.58 -10.82 12.83
CA HIS A 48 -5.13 -10.76 12.64
C HIS A 48 -4.77 -10.55 11.17
N PHE A 49 -3.63 -9.92 10.91
CA PHE A 49 -3.00 -9.80 9.60
C PHE A 49 -1.48 -9.74 9.77
N ASP A 50 -0.74 -10.27 8.81
CA ASP A 50 0.73 -10.23 8.76
C ASP A 50 1.24 -9.01 8.02
N TYR A 51 0.50 -8.58 6.98
CA TYR A 51 0.90 -7.50 6.10
C TYR A 51 -0.28 -6.57 5.77
N ILE A 52 0.05 -5.34 5.41
CA ILE A 52 -0.90 -4.36 4.89
C ILE A 52 -0.55 -4.10 3.43
N ALA A 53 -1.53 -4.21 2.53
CA ALA A 53 -1.42 -3.72 1.17
C ALA A 53 -2.25 -2.43 1.02
N CYS A 54 -1.63 -1.38 0.51
CA CYS A 54 -2.27 -0.09 0.33
C CYS A 54 -1.94 0.58 -1.01
N GLY A 55 -2.71 1.63 -1.33
CA GLY A 55 -2.44 2.55 -2.41
C GLY A 55 -2.47 3.99 -1.90
N HIS A 56 -3.26 4.84 -2.54
CA HIS A 56 -3.49 6.25 -2.22
C HIS A 56 -2.31 7.19 -2.45
N PHE A 57 -1.08 6.79 -2.14
CA PHE A 57 0.10 7.67 -2.24
C PHE A 57 0.80 7.63 -3.60
N HIS A 58 0.29 6.81 -4.52
CA HIS A 58 0.70 6.72 -5.92
C HIS A 58 2.21 6.50 -6.11
N GLN A 59 2.82 5.78 -5.17
CA GLN A 59 4.25 5.47 -5.16
C GLN A 59 4.48 4.10 -4.57
N PHE A 60 5.50 3.42 -5.08
CA PHE A 60 6.00 2.23 -4.43
C PHE A 60 6.80 2.57 -3.17
N PHE A 61 6.40 1.99 -2.04
CA PHE A 61 7.25 1.93 -0.86
C PHE A 61 6.91 0.75 0.03
N LYS A 62 7.87 0.39 0.89
CA LYS A 62 7.67 -0.55 1.99
C LYS A 62 8.05 0.11 3.30
N VAL A 63 7.14 0.11 4.27
CA VAL A 63 7.40 0.57 5.64
C VAL A 63 6.87 -0.48 6.60
N GLN A 64 7.76 -1.10 7.38
CA GLN A 64 7.41 -2.21 8.27
C GLN A 64 6.71 -3.35 7.49
N ASP A 65 5.45 -3.63 7.84
CA ASP A 65 4.55 -4.61 7.23
C ASP A 65 3.66 -4.03 6.12
N VAL A 66 3.79 -2.73 5.84
CA VAL A 66 3.01 -2.02 4.83
C VAL A 66 3.72 -2.07 3.48
N TRP A 67 2.98 -2.49 2.46
CA TRP A 67 3.33 -2.43 1.04
C TRP A 67 2.40 -1.46 0.33
N CYS A 68 2.94 -0.35 -0.17
CA CYS A 68 2.19 0.60 -0.98
C CYS A 68 2.48 0.39 -2.46
N GLY A 69 1.42 0.29 -3.26
CA GLY A 69 1.51 0.22 -4.71
C GLY A 69 1.48 1.61 -5.37
N PRO A 70 2.12 1.74 -6.55
CA PRO A 70 1.96 2.92 -7.41
C PRO A 70 0.53 3.02 -8.00
N ALA A 71 0.25 4.11 -8.73
CA ALA A 71 -1.03 4.27 -9.42
C ALA A 71 -1.04 3.51 -10.75
N LEU A 72 -2.22 3.10 -11.23
CA LEU A 72 -2.38 2.53 -12.57
C LEU A 72 -2.57 3.59 -13.66
N ILE A 73 -2.51 4.88 -13.31
CA ILE A 73 -2.67 6.02 -14.22
C ILE A 73 -1.34 6.77 -14.33
N SER A 74 -1.04 7.31 -15.50
CA SER A 74 0.22 8.03 -15.77
C SER A 74 0.08 9.54 -15.62
N ASP A 75 -1.14 10.05 -15.71
CA ASP A 75 -1.54 11.45 -15.59
C ASP A 75 -2.18 11.73 -14.23
N ASP A 76 -1.39 11.63 -13.17
CA ASP A 76 -1.86 11.90 -11.81
C ASP A 76 -1.34 13.24 -11.25
N ASP A 77 -2.22 14.24 -11.24
CA ASP A 77 -1.95 15.53 -10.59
C ASP A 77 -2.05 15.45 -9.06
N TRP A 78 -2.77 14.47 -8.51
CA TRP A 78 -3.02 14.38 -7.08
C TRP A 78 -1.72 14.22 -6.28
N CYS A 79 -0.81 13.34 -6.72
CA CYS A 79 0.47 13.12 -6.02
C CYS A 79 1.29 14.42 -5.97
N ARG A 80 1.28 15.19 -7.07
CA ARG A 80 1.97 16.47 -7.16
C ARG A 80 1.34 17.52 -6.24
N GLU A 81 0.02 17.61 -6.21
CA GLU A 81 -0.71 18.57 -5.37
C GLU A 81 -0.62 18.26 -3.88
N VAL A 82 -0.72 16.98 -3.51
CA VAL A 82 -0.83 16.56 -2.09
C VAL A 82 0.51 16.18 -1.48
N LEU A 83 1.38 15.53 -2.26
CA LEU A 83 2.68 15.03 -1.78
C LEU A 83 3.86 15.88 -2.28
N GLY A 84 3.63 16.82 -3.20
CA GLY A 84 4.69 17.69 -3.73
C GLY A 84 5.70 16.94 -4.62
N ARG A 85 5.31 15.79 -5.18
CA ARG A 85 6.17 14.91 -5.97
C ARG A 85 5.38 14.17 -7.04
N GLU A 86 6.08 13.71 -8.07
CA GLU A 86 5.45 12.97 -9.16
C GLU A 86 4.98 11.57 -8.70
N GLY A 87 3.86 11.13 -9.24
CA GLY A 87 3.35 9.78 -9.10
C GLY A 87 4.12 8.77 -9.95
N GLU A 88 4.09 7.52 -9.51
CA GLU A 88 4.55 6.37 -10.27
C GLU A 88 3.37 5.69 -10.96
N CYS A 89 3.56 5.33 -12.24
CA CYS A 89 2.57 4.53 -12.98
C CYS A 89 3.08 3.09 -13.06
N GLY A 90 2.41 2.19 -12.35
CA GLY A 90 2.84 0.81 -12.27
C GLY A 90 1.90 -0.10 -11.48
N GLN A 91 2.36 -1.32 -11.28
CA GLN A 91 1.72 -2.30 -10.41
C GLN A 91 2.78 -3.02 -9.59
N LEU A 92 2.50 -3.30 -8.33
CA LEU A 92 3.35 -4.14 -7.50
C LEU A 92 2.90 -5.60 -7.60
N ALA A 93 3.78 -6.48 -8.11
CA ALA A 93 3.56 -7.92 -8.11
C ALA A 93 4.42 -8.58 -7.02
N LEU A 94 3.79 -9.46 -6.23
CA LEU A 94 4.45 -10.21 -5.17
C LEU A 94 4.44 -11.70 -5.48
N GLY A 95 5.62 -12.32 -5.48
CA GLY A 95 5.75 -13.77 -5.53
C GLY A 95 5.74 -14.33 -4.11
N ILE A 96 4.67 -15.03 -3.74
CA ILE A 96 4.45 -15.55 -2.38
C ILE A 96 4.50 -17.08 -2.41
N THR A 97 5.24 -17.66 -1.46
CA THR A 97 5.38 -19.11 -1.24
C THR A 97 5.10 -19.44 0.23
N GLU A 98 5.17 -20.72 0.62
CA GLU A 98 4.96 -21.15 2.01
C GLU A 98 5.97 -20.54 2.99
N ASP A 99 7.20 -20.26 2.55
CA ASP A 99 8.23 -19.60 3.35
C ASP A 99 8.07 -18.05 3.40
N GLY A 100 7.01 -17.51 2.78
CA GLY A 100 6.73 -16.08 2.71
C GLY A 100 7.00 -15.45 1.34
N ILE A 101 7.21 -14.12 1.34
CA ILE A 101 7.42 -13.31 0.13
C ILE A 101 8.83 -13.59 -0.43
N LYS A 102 8.90 -14.10 -1.65
CA LYS A 102 10.17 -14.42 -2.36
C LYS A 102 10.57 -13.37 -3.36
N TYR A 103 9.59 -12.78 -4.05
CA TYR A 103 9.83 -11.80 -5.10
C TYR A 103 8.97 -10.57 -4.91
N VAL A 104 9.57 -9.42 -5.18
CA VAL A 104 8.91 -8.12 -5.22
C VAL A 104 9.25 -7.52 -6.56
N LEU A 105 8.24 -7.40 -7.42
CA LEU A 105 8.40 -7.00 -8.80
C LEU A 105 7.55 -5.75 -9.07
N PRO A 106 8.16 -4.55 -9.07
CA PRO A 106 7.50 -3.37 -9.57
C PRO A 106 7.41 -3.46 -11.10
N ILE A 107 6.18 -3.47 -11.61
CA ILE A 107 5.87 -3.46 -13.04
C ILE A 107 5.61 -2.00 -13.43
N ASN A 108 6.48 -1.42 -14.25
CA ASN A 108 6.27 -0.09 -14.81
C ASN A 108 5.23 -0.16 -15.93
N LEU A 109 4.21 0.68 -15.87
CA LEU A 109 3.10 0.70 -16.84
C LEU A 109 3.08 1.97 -17.70
N ARG A 110 4.08 2.86 -17.58
CA ARG A 110 4.14 4.12 -18.35
C ARG A 110 4.11 3.90 -19.88
N ASP A 111 4.66 2.79 -20.36
CA ASP A 111 4.77 2.50 -21.79
C ASP A 111 3.61 1.63 -22.33
N VAL A 112 2.58 1.37 -21.50
CA VAL A 112 1.48 0.43 -21.80
C VAL A 112 0.14 1.16 -22.01
N GLN A 113 0.13 2.50 -21.97
CA GLN A 113 -1.09 3.33 -22.08
C GLN A 113 -1.24 4.00 -23.44
#